data_AF-A0A6A4GB03-F1
#
_entry.id   AF-A0A6A4GB03-F1
#
_cell.length_a   1.000
_cell.length_b   1.000
_cell.length_c   1.000
_cell.angle_alpha   90.00
_cell.angle_beta   90.00
_cell.angle_gamma   90.00
#
_symmetry.space_group_name_H-M   'P 1'
#
loop_
_entity.id
_entity.type
_entity.pdbx_description
1 polymer ?
#
loop_
_entity_poly.entity_id
_entity_poly.type
_entity_poly.pdbx_seq_one_letter_code
_entity_poly.pdbx_strand_id
1 'polypeptide(L)'
;MGVGLGVCAWHEFIQKNGAVDLQKGERYANMDYAYASLLRHHDPKLTKVTSYDIACQWYKKVISRVKALPLLVCCDLFKQDICFVIPKLHIHGHQLACQLKFSLNWLRGAGRTDGEGIERPWAHLGPIATSTCDMGPGARHGMMNNHFGHWNWGKLTGLGTLLHKRLKTANDQFRVHKESLDEFTAGRGTIMETWEQMIRSWEEQQEKPEEEREEAANPYEMPQSGMSEADVRLKLTEEEAVQAKEGTFSLHNVGPTAFITQLLEVEAQQRLLKMGVEVKSFETVLQKTQLAEKRTKIMLIRRFFG
;
A
#
# COMPACT_ATOMS: atom_id res chain seq x y z
N MET A 1 -25.13 12.45 8.14
CA MET A 1 -24.82 11.35 9.09
C MET A 1 -23.96 10.34 8.34
N GLY A 2 -22.82 9.92 8.88
CA GLY A 2 -21.89 9.03 8.15
C GLY A 2 -22.32 7.57 8.20
N VAL A 3 -21.66 6.72 7.40
CA VAL A 3 -21.86 5.26 7.40
C VAL A 3 -20.48 4.59 7.44
N GLY A 4 -20.31 3.58 8.29
CA GLY A 4 -19.21 2.63 8.23
C GLY A 4 -19.62 1.41 7.43
N LEU A 5 -18.69 0.83 6.67
CA LEU A 5 -18.99 -0.27 5.76
C LEU A 5 -17.84 -1.29 5.72
N GLY A 6 -18.19 -2.57 5.88
CA GLY A 6 -17.29 -3.70 5.69
C GLY A 6 -17.51 -4.35 4.33
N VAL A 7 -16.43 -4.55 3.57
CA VAL A 7 -16.47 -5.16 2.24
C VAL A 7 -15.46 -6.29 2.12
N CYS A 8 -15.72 -7.24 1.22
CA CYS A 8 -14.71 -8.21 0.79
C CYS A 8 -13.60 -7.48 0.02
N ALA A 9 -12.34 -7.59 0.47
CA ALA A 9 -11.22 -6.91 -0.19
C ALA A 9 -11.00 -7.35 -1.65
N TRP A 10 -11.34 -8.60 -2.01
CA TRP A 10 -11.10 -9.14 -3.36
C TRP A 10 -12.21 -8.89 -4.34
N HIS A 11 -13.44 -9.09 -3.89
CA HIS A 11 -14.63 -9.09 -4.73
C HIS A 11 -15.52 -7.87 -4.52
N GLU A 12 -15.20 -7.06 -3.50
CA GLU A 12 -15.87 -5.81 -3.17
C GLU A 12 -17.36 -6.01 -2.83
N PHE A 13 -17.77 -7.22 -2.45
CA PHE A 13 -19.09 -7.45 -1.88
C PHE A 13 -19.21 -6.75 -0.54
N ILE A 14 -20.27 -5.97 -0.39
CA ILE A 14 -20.69 -5.42 0.89
C ILE A 14 -21.13 -6.58 1.78
N GLN A 15 -20.50 -6.69 2.95
CA GLN A 15 -20.70 -7.81 3.86
C GLN A 15 -22.02 -7.69 4.60
N LYS A 16 -22.63 -8.84 4.86
CA LYS A 16 -23.87 -8.93 5.65
C LYS A 16 -23.62 -8.38 7.06
N ASN A 17 -24.50 -7.49 7.52
CA ASN A 17 -24.35 -6.75 8.78
C ASN A 17 -23.02 -6.00 8.93
N GLY A 18 -22.33 -5.70 7.82
CA GLY A 18 -21.09 -4.93 7.81
C GLY A 18 -21.31 -3.42 7.70
N ALA A 19 -22.55 -2.94 7.65
CA ALA A 19 -22.86 -1.51 7.58
C ALA A 19 -23.35 -0.99 8.94
N VAL A 20 -22.87 0.19 9.35
CA VAL A 20 -23.26 0.85 10.61
C VAL A 20 -23.40 2.35 10.42
N ASP A 21 -24.36 2.95 11.13
CA ASP A 21 -24.50 4.41 11.14
C ASP A 21 -23.50 5.08 12.08
N LEU A 22 -22.93 6.20 11.62
CA LEU A 22 -21.98 7.01 12.38
C LEU A 22 -22.68 8.24 12.95
N GLN A 23 -22.84 8.28 14.28
CA GLN A 23 -23.49 9.38 14.99
C GLN A 23 -22.58 10.60 15.08
N LYS A 24 -21.28 10.40 15.35
CA LYS A 24 -20.27 11.46 15.47
C LYS A 24 -18.91 10.94 15.00
N GLY A 25 -18.77 10.86 13.67
CA GLY A 25 -17.58 10.36 13.00
C GLY A 25 -17.34 8.87 13.23
N GLU A 26 -16.19 8.41 12.75
CA GLU A 26 -15.72 7.04 12.91
C GLU A 26 -15.18 6.82 14.32
N ARG A 27 -16.00 6.19 15.17
CA ARG A 27 -15.63 5.80 16.53
C ARG A 27 -15.33 4.31 16.57
N TYR A 28 -14.38 3.91 17.40
CA TYR A 28 -14.06 2.50 17.61
C TYR A 28 -15.29 1.67 17.99
N ALA A 29 -16.20 2.17 18.83
CA ALA A 29 -17.41 1.44 19.17
C ALA A 29 -18.28 1.07 17.95
N ASN A 30 -18.35 1.96 16.95
CA ASN A 30 -19.12 1.71 15.73
C ASN A 30 -18.43 0.65 14.86
N MET A 31 -17.11 0.77 14.70
CA MET A 31 -16.33 -0.17 13.89
C MET A 31 -16.17 -1.54 14.56
N ASP A 32 -16.01 -1.59 15.89
CA ASP A 32 -16.00 -2.83 16.67
C ASP A 32 -17.34 -3.57 16.49
N TYR A 33 -18.47 -2.84 16.57
CA TYR A 33 -19.80 -3.41 16.34
C TYR A 33 -19.98 -3.93 14.92
N ALA A 34 -19.60 -3.14 13.91
CA ALA A 34 -19.69 -3.54 12.50
C ALA A 34 -18.81 -4.76 12.21
N TYR A 35 -17.57 -4.76 12.71
CA TYR A 35 -16.61 -5.84 12.53
C TYR A 35 -17.05 -7.13 13.25
N ALA A 36 -17.51 -7.05 14.49
CA ALA A 36 -18.04 -8.22 15.17
C ALA A 36 -19.32 -8.74 14.50
N SER A 37 -20.18 -7.83 14.03
CA SER A 37 -21.42 -8.19 13.32
C SER A 37 -21.18 -8.89 11.98
N LEU A 38 -20.18 -8.45 11.20
CA LEU A 38 -19.83 -9.10 9.93
C LEU A 38 -19.15 -10.45 10.15
N LEU A 39 -18.30 -10.57 11.18
CA LEU A 39 -17.57 -11.81 11.45
C LEU A 39 -18.48 -12.98 11.82
N ARG A 40 -19.69 -12.72 12.33
CA ARG A 40 -20.70 -13.75 12.62
C ARG A 40 -21.15 -14.54 11.39
N HIS A 41 -20.92 -14.02 10.19
CA HIS A 41 -21.25 -14.69 8.92
C HIS A 41 -20.04 -15.39 8.30
N HIS A 42 -18.89 -15.39 8.98
CA HIS A 42 -17.66 -16.03 8.55
C HIS A 42 -17.30 -17.19 9.48
N ASP A 43 -16.75 -18.26 8.92
CA ASP A 43 -16.31 -19.39 9.73
C ASP A 43 -15.12 -18.95 10.63
N PRO A 44 -15.19 -19.16 11.97
CA PRO A 44 -14.11 -18.83 12.89
C PRO A 44 -12.78 -19.53 12.55
N LYS A 45 -12.82 -20.69 11.88
CA LYS A 45 -11.64 -21.49 11.50
C LYS A 45 -10.88 -20.94 10.29
N LEU A 46 -11.48 -20.05 9.51
CA LEU A 46 -10.80 -19.41 8.38
C LEU A 46 -9.88 -18.31 8.88
N THR A 47 -8.67 -18.25 8.33
CA THR A 47 -7.77 -17.11 8.44
C THR A 47 -8.43 -15.88 7.82
N LYS A 48 -8.55 -14.79 8.59
CA LYS A 48 -9.06 -13.51 8.09
C LYS A 48 -7.94 -12.51 7.95
N VAL A 49 -7.95 -11.77 6.84
CA VAL A 49 -7.11 -10.58 6.67
C VAL A 49 -8.02 -9.35 6.75
N THR A 50 -7.83 -8.56 7.80
CA THR A 50 -8.62 -7.36 8.09
C THR A 50 -7.82 -6.12 7.74
N SER A 51 -8.24 -5.47 6.67
CA SER A 51 -7.66 -4.22 6.20
C SER A 51 -8.40 -3.01 6.78
N TYR A 52 -7.67 -2.07 7.37
CA TYR A 52 -8.24 -0.82 7.88
C TYR A 52 -7.16 0.26 7.97
N ASP A 53 -7.46 1.49 7.57
CA ASP A 53 -6.50 2.60 7.51
C ASP A 53 -5.75 2.79 8.82
N ILE A 54 -6.48 2.77 9.93
CA ILE A 54 -5.91 2.94 11.27
C ILE A 54 -5.79 1.60 12.01
N ALA A 55 -5.61 0.48 11.28
CA ALA A 55 -5.43 -0.85 11.87
C ALA A 55 -4.37 -0.83 12.97
N CYS A 56 -3.23 -0.15 12.76
CA CYS A 56 -2.15 -0.06 13.74
C CYS A 56 -2.52 0.60 15.08
N GLN A 57 -3.58 1.41 15.11
CA GLN A 57 -4.10 2.02 16.34
C GLN A 57 -5.26 1.19 16.89
N TRP A 58 -6.18 0.80 16.00
CA TRP A 58 -7.44 0.16 16.35
C TRP A 58 -7.25 -1.25 16.92
N TYR A 59 -6.34 -2.04 16.34
CA TYR A 59 -6.13 -3.46 16.70
C TYR A 59 -5.67 -3.64 18.15
N LYS A 60 -4.93 -2.68 18.72
CA LYS A 60 -4.30 -2.78 20.05
C LYS A 60 -5.25 -3.14 21.18
N LYS A 61 -6.52 -2.72 21.09
CA LYS A 61 -7.55 -3.03 22.09
C LYS A 61 -8.79 -3.67 21.46
N VAL A 62 -8.74 -4.10 20.20
CA VAL A 62 -9.94 -4.63 19.52
C VAL A 62 -10.44 -5.91 20.17
N ILE A 63 -9.52 -6.81 20.57
CA ILE A 63 -9.87 -8.09 21.20
C ILE A 63 -10.69 -7.86 22.48
N SER A 64 -10.23 -6.99 23.37
CA SER A 64 -10.93 -6.68 24.63
C SER A 64 -12.24 -5.94 24.39
N ARG A 65 -12.28 -5.00 23.44
CA ARG A 65 -13.51 -4.26 23.12
C ARG A 65 -14.57 -5.15 22.48
N VAL A 66 -14.21 -6.02 21.53
CA VAL A 66 -15.14 -6.94 20.87
C VAL A 66 -15.67 -7.99 21.84
N LYS A 67 -14.84 -8.46 22.78
CA LYS A 67 -15.28 -9.36 23.86
C LYS A 67 -16.28 -8.69 24.82
N ALA A 68 -16.19 -7.37 25.00
CA ALA A 68 -17.09 -6.59 25.85
C ALA A 68 -18.40 -6.14 25.16
N LEU A 69 -18.58 -6.45 23.87
CA LEU A 69 -19.83 -6.16 23.17
C LEU A 69 -21.01 -6.97 23.74
N PRO A 70 -22.26 -6.57 23.45
CA PRO A 70 -23.43 -7.35 23.83
C PRO A 70 -23.36 -8.80 23.34
N LEU A 71 -23.92 -9.74 24.12
CA LEU A 71 -23.88 -11.20 23.86
C LEU A 71 -24.33 -11.61 22.45
N LEU A 72 -25.24 -10.84 21.85
CA LEU A 72 -25.74 -11.09 20.49
C LEU A 72 -24.66 -10.95 19.40
N VAL A 73 -23.62 -10.15 19.67
CA VAL A 73 -22.64 -9.73 18.66
C VAL A 73 -21.20 -10.02 19.09
N CYS A 74 -20.91 -10.10 20.39
CA CYS A 74 -19.56 -10.39 20.88
C CYS A 74 -19.02 -11.71 20.31
N CYS A 75 -17.72 -11.74 20.07
CA CYS A 75 -17.00 -12.96 19.71
C CYS A 75 -15.60 -12.94 20.32
N ASP A 76 -15.02 -14.13 20.46
CA ASP A 76 -13.65 -14.26 20.96
C ASP A 76 -12.68 -14.20 19.77
N LEU A 77 -12.12 -13.01 19.53
CA LEU A 77 -11.14 -12.81 18.47
C LEU A 77 -9.81 -13.51 18.77
N PHE A 78 -9.50 -13.79 20.04
CA PHE A 78 -8.26 -14.46 20.43
C PHE A 78 -8.21 -15.92 19.93
N LYS A 79 -9.37 -16.54 19.73
CA LYS A 79 -9.49 -17.93 19.23
C LYS A 79 -9.53 -18.03 17.71
N GLN A 80 -9.37 -16.91 17.01
CA GLN A 80 -9.46 -16.85 15.56
C GLN A 80 -8.12 -16.41 14.98
N ASP A 81 -7.78 -16.98 13.83
CA ASP A 81 -6.62 -16.55 13.06
C ASP A 81 -6.98 -15.28 12.26
N ILE A 82 -6.48 -14.14 12.71
CA ILE A 82 -6.78 -12.82 12.15
C ILE A 82 -5.50 -12.01 12.00
N CYS A 83 -5.19 -11.63 10.78
CA CYS A 83 -4.13 -10.68 10.46
C CYS A 83 -4.72 -9.30 10.25
N PHE A 84 -4.12 -8.27 10.85
CA PHE A 84 -4.47 -6.89 10.61
C PHE A 84 -3.47 -6.25 9.65
N VAL A 85 -3.98 -5.51 8.67
CA VAL A 85 -3.16 -4.82 7.66
C VAL A 85 -3.70 -3.43 7.39
N ILE A 86 -2.87 -2.59 6.79
CA ILE A 86 -3.26 -1.27 6.30
C ILE A 86 -3.28 -1.32 4.76
N PRO A 87 -4.31 -0.75 4.09
CA PRO A 87 -4.34 -0.65 2.64
C PRO A 87 -3.07 -0.02 2.05
N LYS A 88 -2.69 -0.44 0.84
CA LYS A 88 -1.39 -0.10 0.24
C LYS A 88 -1.17 1.38 0.01
N LEU A 89 -2.21 2.16 -0.29
CA LEU A 89 -2.11 3.60 -0.46
C LEU A 89 -1.96 4.29 0.88
N HIS A 90 -2.76 3.86 1.85
CA HIS A 90 -2.83 4.47 3.18
C HIS A 90 -1.57 4.22 4.01
N ILE A 91 -0.95 3.04 3.89
CA ILE A 91 0.19 2.65 4.72
C ILE A 91 1.38 3.61 4.60
N HIS A 92 1.56 4.24 3.43
CA HIS A 92 2.62 5.23 3.21
C HIS A 92 2.49 6.49 4.07
N GLY A 93 1.28 6.80 4.56
CA GLY A 93 1.03 7.88 5.51
C GLY A 93 1.41 7.56 6.96
N HIS A 94 1.80 6.31 7.25
CA HIS A 94 2.15 5.87 8.60
C HIS A 94 3.66 5.87 8.82
N GLN A 95 4.07 5.89 10.09
CA GLN A 95 5.47 5.72 10.48
C GLN A 95 6.06 4.40 9.97
N LEU A 96 7.38 4.36 9.77
CA LEU A 96 8.10 3.20 9.20
C LEU A 96 7.76 1.88 9.91
N ALA A 97 7.71 1.89 11.25
CA ALA A 97 7.34 0.70 12.03
C ALA A 97 5.96 0.14 11.66
N CYS A 98 4.98 1.00 11.32
CA CYS A 98 3.68 0.54 10.84
C CYS A 98 3.77 -0.02 9.42
N GLN A 99 4.57 0.61 8.55
CA GLN A 99 4.78 0.13 7.18
C GLN A 99 5.40 -1.26 7.16
N LEU A 100 6.32 -1.56 8.07
CA LEU A 100 6.94 -2.87 8.16
C LEU A 100 5.98 -3.93 8.73
N LYS A 101 5.19 -3.57 9.77
CA LYS A 101 4.31 -4.53 10.47
C LYS A 101 2.98 -4.81 9.77
N PHE A 102 2.34 -3.81 9.17
CA PHE A 102 0.98 -3.90 8.64
C PHE A 102 0.92 -3.94 7.11
N SER A 103 2.05 -4.12 6.43
CA SER A 103 2.11 -4.15 4.96
C SER A 103 1.51 -5.44 4.39
N LEU A 104 0.53 -5.26 3.51
CA LEU A 104 -0.01 -6.32 2.67
C LEU A 104 1.04 -7.01 1.78
N ASN A 105 2.13 -6.34 1.43
CA ASN A 105 3.17 -6.93 0.58
C ASN A 105 3.97 -8.01 1.30
N TRP A 106 4.06 -7.93 2.63
CA TRP A 106 4.84 -8.85 3.45
C TRP A 106 3.97 -9.90 4.14
N LEU A 107 2.65 -9.82 3.97
CA LEU A 107 1.72 -10.79 4.52
C LEU A 107 1.62 -12.02 3.60
N ARG A 108 2.03 -13.17 4.12
CA ARG A 108 1.88 -14.47 3.44
C ARG A 108 0.41 -14.73 3.09
N GLY A 109 0.17 -15.17 1.86
CA GLY A 109 -1.18 -15.47 1.37
C GLY A 109 -2.03 -14.26 0.96
N ALA A 110 -1.56 -13.02 1.18
CA ALA A 110 -2.29 -11.81 0.77
C ALA A 110 -2.31 -11.61 -0.76
N GLY A 111 -1.43 -12.28 -1.50
CA GLY A 111 -1.31 -12.18 -2.95
C GLY A 111 -1.04 -10.75 -3.40
N ARG A 112 -1.67 -10.32 -4.50
CA ARG A 112 -1.54 -8.94 -5.05
C ARG A 112 -2.68 -8.00 -4.63
N THR A 113 -3.32 -8.29 -3.50
CA THR A 113 -4.42 -7.48 -2.95
C THR A 113 -3.93 -6.08 -2.58
N ASP A 114 -4.74 -5.05 -2.84
CA ASP A 114 -4.44 -3.65 -2.48
C ASP A 114 -5.05 -3.24 -1.13
N GLY A 115 -6.16 -3.83 -0.73
CA GLY A 115 -6.92 -3.44 0.48
C GLY A 115 -7.78 -2.18 0.28
N GLU A 116 -7.80 -1.61 -0.92
CA GLU A 116 -8.45 -0.33 -1.28
C GLU A 116 -9.88 -0.52 -1.82
N GLY A 117 -10.37 -1.77 -1.81
CA GLY A 117 -11.64 -2.13 -2.42
C GLY A 117 -12.86 -1.42 -1.82
N ILE A 118 -12.74 -0.84 -0.62
CA ILE A 118 -13.78 -0.09 0.07
C ILE A 118 -14.04 1.31 -0.54
N GLU A 119 -13.04 1.92 -1.18
CA GLU A 119 -13.17 3.24 -1.80
C GLU A 119 -14.08 3.24 -3.04
N ARG A 120 -14.14 2.10 -3.73
CA ARG A 120 -14.96 1.91 -4.95
C ARG A 120 -16.47 1.97 -4.65
N PRO A 121 -17.02 1.21 -3.68
CA PRO A 121 -18.41 1.37 -3.27
C PRO A 121 -18.67 2.75 -2.68
N TRP A 122 -17.73 3.36 -1.95
CA TRP A 122 -17.91 4.74 -1.48
C TRP A 122 -18.10 5.74 -2.61
N ALA A 123 -17.26 5.69 -3.64
CA ALA A 123 -17.41 6.53 -4.81
C ALA A 123 -18.77 6.30 -5.51
N HIS A 124 -19.25 5.06 -5.57
CA HIS A 124 -20.56 4.73 -6.14
C HIS A 124 -21.74 5.25 -5.29
N LEU A 125 -21.58 5.27 -3.96
CA LEU A 125 -22.60 5.74 -3.02
C LEU A 125 -22.57 7.28 -2.82
N GLY A 126 -21.51 7.96 -3.25
CA GLY A 126 -21.39 9.42 -3.14
C GLY A 126 -22.62 10.19 -3.64
N PRO A 127 -23.16 9.88 -4.83
CA PRO A 127 -24.35 10.56 -5.37
C PRO A 127 -25.63 10.42 -4.54
N ILE A 128 -25.76 9.37 -3.72
CA ILE A 128 -26.95 9.14 -2.89
C ILE A 128 -26.82 9.76 -1.49
N ALA A 129 -25.62 10.23 -1.13
CA ALA A 129 -25.37 10.81 0.18
C ALA A 129 -26.26 12.04 0.42
N THR A 130 -26.43 12.89 -0.60
CA THR A 130 -27.28 14.09 -0.50
C THR A 130 -28.77 13.73 -0.41
N SER A 131 -29.25 12.78 -1.23
CA SER A 131 -30.66 12.38 -1.19
C SER A 131 -31.06 11.70 0.12
N THR A 132 -30.11 11.01 0.76
CA THR A 132 -30.37 10.32 2.04
C THR A 132 -30.28 11.23 3.27
N CYS A 133 -29.79 12.47 3.14
CA CYS A 133 -29.71 13.42 4.25
C CYS A 133 -31.08 13.86 4.78
N ASP A 134 -32.05 14.03 3.89
CA ASP A 134 -33.40 14.52 4.23
C ASP A 134 -34.39 13.40 4.54
N MET A 135 -33.96 12.13 4.39
CA MET A 135 -34.80 10.97 4.65
C MET A 135 -34.90 10.66 6.14
N GLY A 136 -36.10 10.29 6.58
CA GLY A 136 -36.29 9.72 7.93
C GLY A 136 -35.49 8.41 8.11
N PRO A 137 -35.16 8.00 9.36
CA PRO A 137 -34.22 6.91 9.63
C PRO A 137 -34.52 5.59 8.89
N GLY A 138 -35.79 5.14 8.91
CA GLY A 138 -36.19 3.91 8.24
C GLY A 138 -36.12 4.00 6.72
N ALA A 139 -36.54 5.14 6.15
CA ALA A 139 -36.48 5.36 4.70
C ALA A 139 -35.02 5.44 4.20
N ARG A 140 -34.15 6.10 4.98
CA ARG A 140 -32.71 6.13 4.74
C ARG A 140 -32.10 4.73 4.77
N HIS A 141 -32.38 3.93 5.80
CA HIS A 141 -31.89 2.54 5.88
C HIS A 141 -32.37 1.69 4.71
N GLY A 142 -33.64 1.81 4.33
CA GLY A 142 -34.20 1.12 3.18
C GLY A 142 -33.51 1.51 1.86
N MET A 143 -33.27 2.80 1.64
CA MET A 143 -32.57 3.29 0.45
C MET A 143 -31.13 2.79 0.41
N MET A 144 -30.37 2.92 1.50
CA MET A 144 -28.99 2.43 1.58
C MET A 144 -28.92 0.92 1.31
N ASN A 145 -29.79 0.13 1.94
CA ASN A 145 -29.86 -1.32 1.73
C ASN A 145 -30.19 -1.68 0.29
N ASN A 146 -31.07 -0.92 -0.38
CA ASN A 146 -31.36 -1.13 -1.80
C ASN A 146 -30.10 -0.90 -2.66
N HIS A 147 -29.38 0.19 -2.43
CA HIS A 147 -28.12 0.46 -3.16
C HIS A 147 -27.04 -0.58 -2.87
N PHE A 148 -26.90 -1.03 -1.62
CA PHE A 148 -25.97 -2.12 -1.28
C PHE A 148 -26.36 -3.43 -1.96
N GLY A 149 -27.66 -3.74 -2.01
CA GLY A 149 -28.18 -4.90 -2.71
C GLY A 149 -27.91 -4.84 -4.21
N HIS A 150 -28.12 -3.67 -4.83
CA HIS A 150 -27.80 -3.44 -6.24
C HIS A 150 -26.31 -3.59 -6.52
N TRP A 151 -25.44 -3.01 -5.68
CA TRP A 151 -23.99 -3.15 -5.79
C TRP A 151 -23.58 -4.63 -5.75
N ASN A 152 -24.07 -5.38 -4.75
CA ASN A 152 -23.78 -6.80 -4.62
C ASN A 152 -24.34 -7.61 -5.80
N TRP A 153 -25.54 -7.29 -6.30
CA TRP A 153 -26.07 -7.91 -7.52
C TRP A 153 -25.10 -7.70 -8.69
N GLY A 154 -24.60 -6.47 -8.88
CA GLY A 154 -23.69 -6.12 -9.98
C GLY A 154 -22.38 -6.88 -9.91
N LYS A 155 -21.83 -7.02 -8.70
CA LYS A 155 -20.65 -7.84 -8.45
C LYS A 155 -20.92 -9.31 -8.75
N LEU A 156 -22.07 -9.84 -8.32
CA LEU A 156 -22.42 -11.25 -8.50
C LEU A 156 -22.54 -11.64 -9.97
N THR A 157 -23.28 -10.86 -10.77
CA THR A 157 -23.49 -11.18 -12.18
C THR A 157 -22.27 -10.92 -13.05
N GLY A 158 -21.45 -9.94 -12.67
CA GLY A 158 -20.16 -9.68 -13.29
C GLY A 158 -19.04 -10.64 -12.85
N LEU A 159 -19.27 -11.46 -11.81
CA LEU A 159 -18.21 -12.22 -11.14
C LEU A 159 -17.50 -13.19 -12.08
N GLY A 160 -18.23 -13.93 -12.92
CA GLY A 160 -17.63 -14.88 -13.86
C GLY A 160 -16.68 -14.19 -14.85
N THR A 161 -17.13 -13.09 -15.45
CA THR A 161 -16.31 -12.28 -16.37
C THR A 161 -15.09 -11.68 -15.67
N LEU A 162 -15.26 -11.18 -14.45
CA LEU A 162 -14.18 -10.64 -13.63
C LEU A 162 -13.12 -11.70 -13.32
N LEU A 163 -13.53 -12.88 -12.85
CA LEU A 163 -12.64 -13.98 -12.52
C LEU A 163 -11.89 -14.48 -13.76
N HIS A 164 -12.57 -14.63 -14.90
CA HIS A 164 -11.94 -15.03 -16.16
C HIS A 164 -10.87 -14.03 -16.61
N LYS A 165 -11.19 -12.72 -16.56
CA LYS A 165 -10.23 -11.67 -16.89
C LYS A 165 -9.03 -11.70 -15.95
N ARG A 166 -9.26 -11.81 -14.63
CA ARG A 166 -8.19 -11.88 -13.62
C ARG A 166 -7.32 -13.12 -13.79
N LEU A 167 -7.90 -14.27 -14.13
CA LEU A 167 -7.15 -15.50 -14.39
C LEU A 167 -6.21 -15.35 -15.60
N LYS A 168 -6.69 -14.76 -16.71
CA LYS A 168 -5.84 -14.48 -17.87
C LYS A 168 -4.67 -13.57 -17.50
N THR A 169 -4.96 -12.44 -16.83
CA THR A 169 -3.92 -11.53 -16.36
C THR A 169 -2.94 -12.22 -15.40
N ALA A 170 -3.43 -13.06 -14.48
CA ALA A 170 -2.58 -13.79 -13.55
C ALA A 170 -1.62 -14.74 -14.28
N ASN A 171 -2.10 -15.48 -15.30
CA ASN A 171 -1.25 -16.36 -16.10
C ASN A 171 -0.18 -15.59 -16.88
N ASP A 172 -0.55 -14.47 -17.51
CA ASP A 172 0.39 -13.63 -18.26
C ASP A 172 1.47 -13.04 -17.34
N GLN A 173 1.07 -12.48 -16.20
CA GLN A 173 1.98 -11.90 -15.22
C GLN A 173 2.83 -12.96 -14.52
N PHE A 174 2.28 -14.14 -14.26
CA PHE A 174 3.03 -15.25 -13.68
C PHE A 174 4.25 -15.61 -14.54
N ARG A 175 4.06 -15.74 -15.87
CA ARG A 175 5.18 -16.03 -16.78
C ARG A 175 6.27 -14.95 -16.70
N VAL A 176 5.89 -13.68 -16.84
CA VAL A 176 6.84 -12.55 -16.81
C VAL A 176 7.59 -12.48 -15.48
N HIS A 177 6.89 -12.62 -14.37
CA HIS A 177 7.52 -12.57 -13.04
C HIS A 177 8.38 -13.79 -12.76
N LYS A 178 7.99 -14.97 -13.27
CA LYS A 178 8.77 -16.20 -13.12
C LYS A 178 10.09 -16.11 -13.89
N GLU A 179 10.05 -15.68 -15.15
CA GLU A 179 11.25 -15.44 -15.96
C GLU A 179 12.18 -14.42 -15.29
N SER A 180 11.64 -13.28 -14.86
CA SER A 180 12.42 -12.26 -14.16
C SER A 180 13.03 -12.75 -12.85
N LEU A 181 12.33 -13.60 -12.10
CA LEU A 181 12.85 -14.20 -10.87
C LEU A 181 13.95 -15.21 -11.17
N ASP A 182 13.77 -16.05 -12.19
CA ASP A 182 14.75 -17.07 -12.55
C ASP A 182 16.06 -16.42 -13.04
N GLU A 183 15.97 -15.36 -13.85
CA GLU A 183 17.13 -14.56 -14.27
C GLU A 183 17.83 -13.89 -13.08
N PHE A 184 17.05 -13.29 -12.17
CA PHE A 184 17.60 -12.67 -10.96
C PHE A 184 18.33 -13.69 -10.09
N THR A 185 17.74 -14.86 -9.88
CA THR A 185 18.32 -15.94 -9.07
C THR A 185 19.60 -16.49 -9.70
N ALA A 186 19.63 -16.71 -11.01
CA ALA A 186 20.80 -17.21 -11.72
C ALA A 186 22.03 -16.29 -11.56
N GLY A 187 21.82 -14.98 -11.49
CA GLY A 187 22.90 -13.98 -11.35
C GLY A 187 23.47 -13.80 -9.94
N ARG A 188 22.94 -14.47 -8.91
CA ARG A 188 23.25 -14.18 -7.49
C ARG A 188 24.02 -15.29 -6.76
N GLY A 189 24.18 -16.47 -7.37
CA GLY A 189 25.00 -17.56 -6.82
C GLY A 189 24.54 -18.03 -5.43
N THR A 190 25.49 -18.23 -4.51
CA THR A 190 25.24 -18.80 -3.17
C THR A 190 24.50 -17.87 -2.19
N ILE A 191 24.35 -16.58 -2.52
CA ILE A 191 23.66 -15.60 -1.65
C ILE A 191 22.13 -15.87 -1.62
N MET A 192 21.58 -16.52 -2.65
CA MET A 192 20.14 -16.79 -2.71
C MET A 192 19.67 -17.70 -1.58
N GLU A 193 20.45 -18.72 -1.23
CA GLU A 193 20.10 -19.66 -0.15
C GLU A 193 19.98 -18.95 1.19
N THR A 194 20.87 -17.99 1.48
CA THR A 194 20.83 -17.24 2.74
C THR A 194 19.62 -16.32 2.79
N TRP A 195 19.29 -15.63 1.68
CA TRP A 195 18.12 -14.77 1.61
C TRP A 195 16.80 -15.55 1.72
N GLU A 196 16.70 -16.69 1.03
CA GLU A 196 15.52 -17.55 1.15
C GLU A 196 15.33 -18.06 2.58
N GLN A 197 16.40 -18.45 3.27
CA GLN A 197 16.35 -18.85 4.68
C GLN A 197 15.95 -17.70 5.60
N MET A 198 16.44 -16.48 5.34
CA MET A 198 16.03 -15.29 6.09
C MET A 198 14.53 -14.99 5.91
N ILE A 199 14.01 -15.09 4.69
CA ILE A 199 12.58 -14.88 4.40
C ILE A 199 11.73 -15.95 5.07
N ARG A 200 12.08 -17.23 4.90
CA ARG A 200 11.33 -18.35 5.51
C ARG A 200 11.30 -18.27 7.02
N SER A 201 12.46 -18.03 7.65
CA SER A 201 12.53 -17.92 9.12
C SER A 201 11.71 -16.72 9.61
N TRP A 202 11.75 -15.59 8.90
CA TRP A 202 10.91 -14.44 9.24
C TRP A 202 9.41 -14.74 9.08
N GLU A 203 8.98 -15.38 7.99
CA GLU A 203 7.58 -15.76 7.75
C GLU A 203 7.06 -16.72 8.84
N GLU A 204 7.84 -17.74 9.21
CA GLU A 204 7.51 -18.67 10.29
C GLU A 204 7.32 -17.97 11.64
N GLN A 205 8.13 -16.94 11.95
CA GLN A 205 7.95 -16.15 13.17
C GLN A 205 6.71 -15.25 13.08
N GLN A 206 6.28 -14.81 11.90
CA GLN A 206 5.04 -14.03 11.76
C GLN A 206 3.77 -14.87 11.95
N GLU A 207 3.83 -16.18 11.73
CA GLU A 207 2.70 -17.09 12.00
C GLU A 207 2.50 -17.36 13.49
N LYS A 208 3.53 -17.16 14.32
CA LYS A 208 3.43 -17.33 15.77
C LYS A 208 2.68 -16.15 16.44
N PRO A 209 2.01 -16.40 17.58
CA PRO A 209 1.49 -15.33 18.43
C PRO A 209 2.59 -14.33 18.79
N GLU A 210 2.25 -13.04 18.89
CA GLU A 210 3.23 -11.95 19.16
C GLU A 210 4.09 -12.21 20.41
N GLU A 211 3.56 -12.91 21.40
CA GLU A 211 4.23 -13.28 22.66
C GLU A 211 5.27 -14.40 22.51
N GLU A 212 5.17 -15.22 21.46
CA GLU A 212 6.03 -16.38 21.19
C GLU A 212 7.06 -16.11 20.09
N ARG A 213 7.07 -14.89 19.52
CA ARG A 213 7.98 -14.53 18.44
C ARG A 213 9.38 -14.31 18.98
N GLU A 214 10.35 -14.91 18.32
CA GLU A 214 11.75 -14.57 18.55
C GLU A 214 12.08 -13.26 17.85
N GLU A 215 13.04 -12.52 18.41
CA GLU A 215 13.54 -11.27 17.84
C GLU A 215 14.36 -11.57 16.57
N ALA A 216 13.66 -11.75 15.45
CA ALA A 216 14.25 -11.97 14.14
C ALA A 216 14.33 -10.64 13.37
N ALA A 217 15.49 -10.37 12.77
CA ALA A 217 15.65 -9.21 11.90
C ALA A 217 14.67 -9.28 10.72
N ASN A 218 13.97 -8.18 10.45
CA ASN A 218 13.06 -8.10 9.32
C ASN A 218 13.88 -7.98 8.02
N PRO A 219 13.84 -8.97 7.11
CA PRO A 219 14.63 -8.92 5.86
C PRO A 219 14.19 -7.80 4.92
N TYR A 220 13.00 -7.22 5.12
CA TYR A 220 12.44 -6.14 4.33
C TYR A 220 12.70 -4.75 4.92
N GLU A 221 13.27 -4.68 6.12
CA GLU A 221 13.71 -3.40 6.69
C GLU A 221 15.07 -3.03 6.10
N MET A 222 15.15 -1.85 5.49
CA MET A 222 16.42 -1.33 4.99
C MET A 222 17.35 -1.06 6.18
N PRO A 223 18.62 -1.47 6.11
CA PRO A 223 19.59 -1.14 7.16
C PRO A 223 19.62 0.37 7.38
N GLN A 224 19.49 0.81 8.63
CA GLN A 224 19.67 2.21 8.99
C GLN A 224 21.15 2.62 9.03
N SER A 225 22.05 1.70 8.68
CA SER A 225 23.49 1.93 8.63
C SER A 225 23.91 2.43 7.25
N GLY A 226 24.78 3.43 7.24
CA GLY A 226 25.37 3.97 6.02
C GLY A 226 25.55 5.48 6.08
N MET A 227 26.29 6.00 5.10
CA MET A 227 26.36 7.43 4.82
C MET A 227 25.12 7.81 4.01
N SER A 228 24.47 8.93 4.34
CA SER A 228 23.42 9.47 3.46
C SER A 228 24.02 9.88 2.11
N GLU A 229 23.19 10.04 1.08
CA GLU A 229 23.66 10.56 -0.21
C GLU A 229 24.41 11.90 -0.04
N ALA A 230 23.94 12.75 0.87
CA ALA A 230 24.61 14.01 1.20
C ALA A 230 25.98 13.81 1.86
N ASP A 231 26.09 12.83 2.78
CA ASP A 231 27.35 12.50 3.44
C ASP A 231 28.37 11.90 2.45
N VAL A 232 27.91 11.03 1.54
CA VAL A 232 28.75 10.48 0.45
C VAL A 232 29.23 11.61 -0.47
N ARG A 233 28.33 12.52 -0.86
CA ARG A 233 28.67 13.67 -1.70
C ARG A 233 29.70 14.58 -1.02
N LEU A 234 29.54 14.84 0.29
CA LEU A 234 30.48 15.63 1.06
C LEU A 234 31.86 14.97 1.06
N LYS A 235 31.92 13.68 1.41
CA LYS A 235 33.17 12.92 1.49
C LYS A 235 33.93 12.92 0.15
N LEU A 236 33.23 12.64 -0.96
CA LEU A 236 33.85 12.65 -2.29
C LEU A 236 34.34 14.04 -2.70
N THR A 237 33.61 15.09 -2.32
CA THR A 237 34.02 16.49 -2.58
C THR A 237 35.26 16.87 -1.75
N GLU A 238 35.35 16.39 -0.51
CA GLU A 238 36.53 16.59 0.36
C GLU A 238 37.75 15.84 -0.20
N GLU A 239 37.58 14.62 -0.69
CA GLU A 239 38.63 13.84 -1.37
C GLU A 239 39.14 14.55 -2.63
N GLU A 240 38.24 15.11 -3.46
CA GLU A 240 38.61 15.94 -4.61
C GLU A 240 39.37 17.21 -4.20
N ALA A 241 38.98 17.86 -3.10
CA ALA A 241 39.66 19.04 -2.58
C ALA A 241 41.08 18.74 -2.09
N VAL A 242 41.30 17.55 -1.52
CA VAL A 242 42.65 17.06 -1.13
C VAL A 242 43.48 16.79 -2.38
N GLN A 243 42.95 16.06 -3.36
CA GLN A 243 43.65 15.75 -4.62
C GLN A 243 44.04 17.03 -5.39
N ALA A 244 43.17 18.04 -5.38
CA ALA A 244 43.47 19.35 -5.97
C ALA A 244 44.61 20.09 -5.25
N LYS A 245 44.70 19.99 -3.91
CA LYS A 245 45.82 20.54 -3.13
C LYS A 245 47.14 19.80 -3.40
N GLU A 246 47.07 18.52 -3.68
CA GLU A 246 48.22 17.67 -4.04
C GLU A 246 48.67 17.84 -5.50
N GLY A 247 48.02 18.73 -6.25
CA GLY A 247 48.39 19.08 -7.63
C GLY A 247 47.75 18.20 -8.71
N THR A 248 46.81 17.34 -8.34
CA THR A 248 46.01 16.55 -9.28
C THR A 248 44.76 17.34 -9.65
N PHE A 249 44.78 18.02 -10.79
CA PHE A 249 43.65 18.84 -11.24
C PHE A 249 42.75 18.07 -12.22
N SER A 250 41.44 18.29 -12.10
CA SER A 250 40.48 17.88 -13.14
C SER A 250 40.74 18.66 -14.43
N LEU A 251 40.71 17.96 -15.57
CA LEU A 251 40.79 18.57 -16.91
C LEU A 251 39.59 19.47 -17.24
N HIS A 252 38.48 19.31 -16.51
CA HIS A 252 37.23 20.02 -16.75
C HIS A 252 36.89 20.96 -15.59
N ASN A 253 36.12 22.01 -15.89
CA ASN A 253 35.64 23.01 -14.92
C ASN A 253 34.67 22.44 -13.86
N VAL A 254 34.29 21.17 -13.97
CA VAL A 254 33.39 20.47 -13.04
C VAL A 254 34.12 19.23 -12.53
N GLY A 255 34.13 19.05 -11.20
CA GLY A 255 34.69 17.85 -10.57
C GLY A 255 33.85 16.60 -10.87
N PRO A 256 34.44 15.40 -10.89
CA PRO A 256 33.73 14.14 -11.14
C PRO A 256 32.47 13.95 -10.29
N THR A 257 32.53 14.26 -8.99
CA THR A 257 31.41 14.14 -8.04
C THR A 257 30.28 15.08 -8.40
N ALA A 258 30.61 16.35 -8.68
CA ALA A 258 29.63 17.35 -9.12
C ALA A 258 28.99 16.95 -10.45
N PHE A 259 29.77 16.36 -11.37
CA PHE A 259 29.28 15.88 -12.65
C PHE A 259 28.29 14.72 -12.50
N ILE A 260 28.65 13.67 -11.75
CA ILE A 260 27.75 12.53 -11.49
C ILE A 260 26.47 12.99 -10.78
N THR A 261 26.58 13.90 -9.81
CA THR A 261 25.39 14.40 -9.11
C THR A 261 24.45 15.14 -10.06
N GLN A 262 24.98 16.00 -10.93
CA GLN A 262 24.18 16.70 -11.93
C GLN A 262 23.54 15.73 -12.94
N LEU A 263 24.24 14.67 -13.34
CA LEU A 263 23.68 13.64 -14.22
C LEU A 263 22.51 12.90 -13.56
N LEU A 264 22.66 12.50 -12.29
CA LEU A 264 21.59 11.85 -11.53
C LEU A 264 20.38 12.77 -11.36
N GLU A 265 20.59 14.06 -11.07
CA GLU A 265 19.52 15.05 -11.00
C GLU A 265 18.79 15.21 -12.35
N VAL A 266 19.55 15.26 -13.45
CA VAL A 266 18.98 15.35 -14.81
C VAL A 266 18.20 14.09 -15.17
N GLU A 267 18.72 12.91 -14.84
CA GLU A 267 18.03 11.63 -15.07
C GLU A 267 16.72 11.57 -14.26
N ALA A 268 16.75 11.95 -12.98
CA ALA A 268 15.57 12.02 -12.14
C ALA A 268 14.51 12.97 -12.72
N GLN A 269 14.93 14.16 -13.21
CA GLN A 269 14.04 15.09 -13.90
C GLN A 269 13.47 14.50 -15.19
N GLN A 270 14.28 13.85 -16.02
CA GLN A 270 13.81 13.19 -17.25
C GLN A 270 12.76 12.12 -16.94
N ARG A 271 12.99 11.29 -15.91
CA ARG A 271 12.04 10.26 -15.47
C ARG A 271 10.72 10.87 -15.01
N LEU A 272 10.76 11.91 -14.17
CA LEU A 272 9.56 12.59 -13.68
C LEU A 272 8.75 13.23 -14.83
N LEU A 273 9.43 13.87 -15.79
CA LEU A 273 8.77 14.45 -16.95
C LEU A 273 8.12 13.37 -17.83
N LYS A 274 8.81 12.25 -18.06
CA LYS A 274 8.27 11.13 -18.84
C LYS A 274 7.00 10.58 -18.19
N MET A 275 7.05 10.29 -16.89
CA MET A 275 5.89 9.82 -16.13
C MET A 275 4.73 10.82 -16.16
N GLY A 276 5.01 12.11 -15.96
CA GLY A 276 3.97 13.14 -15.99
C GLY A 276 3.30 13.27 -17.37
N VAL A 277 4.07 13.12 -18.46
CA VAL A 277 3.51 13.12 -19.82
C VAL A 277 2.64 11.90 -20.05
N GLU A 278 3.06 10.71 -19.61
CA GLU A 278 2.28 9.47 -19.73
C GLU A 278 0.96 9.55 -18.96
N VAL A 279 0.96 10.16 -17.77
CA VAL A 279 -0.23 10.33 -16.92
C VAL A 279 -1.03 11.60 -17.27
N LYS A 280 -0.67 12.31 -18.35
CA LYS A 280 -1.30 13.56 -18.79
C LYS A 280 -1.37 14.63 -17.68
N SER A 281 -0.34 14.75 -16.85
CA SER A 281 -0.27 15.75 -15.78
C SER A 281 -0.05 17.18 -16.29
N PHE A 282 0.06 17.39 -17.61
CA PHE A 282 0.38 18.68 -18.24
C PHE A 282 -0.68 19.08 -19.28
N GLU A 283 -1.93 19.23 -18.85
CA GLU A 283 -3.04 19.54 -19.77
C GLU A 283 -3.29 21.04 -19.96
N THR A 284 -3.11 21.83 -18.90
CA THR A 284 -3.30 23.29 -18.94
C THR A 284 -2.18 24.00 -19.70
N VAL A 285 -2.48 25.21 -20.21
CA VAL A 285 -1.48 26.03 -20.92
C VAL A 285 -0.27 26.30 -20.04
N LEU A 286 -0.47 26.65 -18.77
CA LEU A 286 0.61 26.89 -17.81
C LEU A 286 1.51 25.65 -17.61
N GLN A 287 0.91 24.48 -17.43
CA GLN A 287 1.66 23.22 -17.26
C GLN A 287 2.42 22.82 -18.53
N LYS A 288 1.85 23.07 -19.71
CA LYS A 288 2.52 22.84 -21.01
C LYS A 288 3.72 23.77 -21.19
N THR A 289 3.60 25.03 -20.79
CA THR A 289 4.73 25.98 -20.79
C THR A 289 5.84 25.49 -19.85
N GLN A 290 5.51 25.10 -18.62
CA GLN A 290 6.49 24.53 -17.68
C GLN A 290 7.16 23.25 -18.21
N LEU A 291 6.41 22.39 -18.89
CA LEU A 291 6.95 21.19 -19.55
C LEU A 291 7.96 21.57 -20.64
N ALA A 292 7.63 22.56 -21.48
CA ALA A 292 8.52 23.05 -22.52
C ALA A 292 9.80 23.66 -21.95
N GLU A 293 9.70 24.50 -20.91
CA GLU A 293 10.84 25.09 -20.21
C GLU A 293 11.76 24.02 -19.60
N LYS A 294 11.19 23.04 -18.90
CA LYS A 294 11.96 21.94 -18.29
C LYS A 294 12.65 21.07 -19.34
N ARG A 295 11.98 20.77 -20.47
CA ARG A 295 12.59 20.04 -21.60
C ARG A 295 13.75 20.81 -22.22
N THR A 296 13.57 22.12 -22.44
CA THR A 296 14.62 22.99 -22.99
C THR A 296 15.82 23.04 -22.06
N LYS A 297 15.60 23.18 -20.74
CA LYS A 297 16.68 23.16 -19.74
C LYS A 297 17.50 21.87 -19.79
N ILE A 298 16.84 20.72 -19.88
CA ILE A 298 17.52 19.41 -19.99
C ILE A 298 18.29 19.29 -21.31
N MET A 299 17.73 19.76 -22.43
CA MET A 299 18.43 19.76 -23.73
C MET A 299 19.68 20.65 -23.72
N LEU A 300 19.62 21.80 -23.06
CA LEU A 300 20.78 22.70 -22.91
C LEU A 300 21.89 22.05 -22.10
N ILE A 301 21.55 21.31 -21.04
CA ILE A 301 22.52 20.56 -20.24
C ILE A 301 23.21 19.47 -21.07
N ARG A 302 22.48 18.75 -21.94
CA ARG A 302 23.08 17.76 -22.87
C ARG A 302 24.12 18.37 -23.83
N ARG A 303 23.97 19.65 -24.20
CA ARG A 303 24.92 20.37 -25.06
C ARG A 303 26.21 20.78 -24.35
N PHE A 304 26.19 20.88 -23.02
CA PHE A 304 27.38 21.21 -22.21
C PHE A 304 28.29 20.00 -21.96
N PHE A 305 27.81 18.78 -22.24
CA PHE A 305 28.50 17.53 -21.92
C PHE A 305 28.76 16.63 -23.14
N GLY A 306 28.48 17.12 -24.35
CA GLY A 306 28.73 16.42 -25.61
C GLY A 306 29.82 17.11 -26.44
#